data_AF-A0AA86MF65-F1
#
_entry.id   AF-A0AA86MF65-F1
#
_cell.length_a   1.000
_cell.length_b   1.000
_cell.length_c   1.000
_cell.angle_alpha   90.00
_cell.angle_beta   90.00
_cell.angle_gamma   90.00
#
_symmetry.space_group_name_H-M   'P 1'
#
loop_
_entity.id
_entity.type
_entity.pdbx_description
1 polymer ?
#
loop_
_entity_poly.entity_id
_entity_poly.type
_entity_poly.pdbx_seq_one_letter_code
_entity_poly.pdbx_strand_id
1 'polypeptide(L)'
;MTTHQFDMKWQALALPACSLGESPRYAHGGWIWVDINQRKLYRLNQADPFKAKSENLQVLHMPDEIGCVLPTANRDTLIALGRQGAWLLEQGVFTHKLSSPFDATKHRFNDGRADPAGRIWISTLVDARTPATAALYCIESGLAQLKIPDLIVGNGLAFSPQGTSAFLCDTRHKCIWRFDFDCSTGNLSNARTIKHYTEGTARPDGACFADDGSYWVAILEGYRLERFSERGEFIESISVPLAKPTMPCFGGEQGNILLVTSAQTDDKLPNKPGFENASLIACETRFKGHAEAFANARHLG
;
A
#
# COMPACT_ATOMS: atom_id res chain seq x y z
N MET A 1 13.19 21.61 -22.66
CA MET A 1 12.80 22.21 -21.37
C MET A 1 13.44 21.37 -20.29
N THR A 2 14.43 21.90 -19.60
CA THR A 2 15.12 21.23 -18.50
C THR A 2 14.14 21.06 -17.34
N THR A 3 13.55 19.87 -17.21
CA THR A 3 12.84 19.50 -15.99
C THR A 3 13.86 19.50 -14.87
N HIS A 4 13.78 20.48 -13.96
CA HIS A 4 14.48 20.40 -12.69
C HIS A 4 13.94 19.19 -11.93
N GLN A 5 14.54 18.03 -12.15
CA GLN A 5 14.23 16.81 -11.42
C GLN A 5 14.62 17.10 -9.97
N PHE A 6 13.62 17.19 -9.09
CA PHE A 6 13.86 17.36 -7.67
C PHE A 6 14.54 16.10 -7.15
N ASP A 7 15.80 16.23 -6.73
CA ASP A 7 16.56 15.09 -6.24
C ASP A 7 16.14 14.79 -4.80
N MET A 8 15.37 13.72 -4.63
CA MET A 8 14.92 13.26 -3.32
C MET A 8 16.13 12.71 -2.54
N LYS A 9 16.38 13.26 -1.36
CA LYS A 9 17.48 12.82 -0.49
C LYS A 9 17.06 11.58 0.31
N TRP A 10 17.04 10.44 -0.35
CA TRP A 10 16.71 9.16 0.26
C TRP A 10 17.71 8.76 1.35
N GLN A 11 17.20 8.22 2.45
CA GLN A 11 17.98 7.63 3.53
C GLN A 11 17.47 6.22 3.81
N ALA A 12 18.37 5.26 3.96
CA ALA A 12 18.03 3.94 4.48
C ALA A 12 17.66 4.07 5.95
N LEU A 13 16.54 3.46 6.36
CA LEU A 13 16.11 3.49 7.75
C LEU A 13 16.78 2.37 8.54
N ALA A 14 17.25 2.67 9.75
CA ALA A 14 17.80 1.70 10.68
C ALA A 14 16.69 0.88 11.37
N LEU A 15 15.86 0.23 10.54
CA LEU A 15 14.73 -0.61 10.94
C LEU A 15 14.99 -2.06 10.47
N PRO A 16 14.29 -3.06 11.05
CA PRO A 16 14.47 -4.44 10.64
C PRO A 16 14.25 -4.63 9.13
N ALA A 17 15.15 -5.39 8.50
CA ALA A 17 15.01 -5.76 7.10
C ALA A 17 13.76 -6.63 6.90
N CYS A 18 13.05 -6.38 5.80
CA CYS A 18 11.88 -7.15 5.38
C CYS A 18 12.20 -7.98 4.14
N SER A 19 11.65 -9.19 4.08
CA SER A 19 11.65 -10.01 2.86
C SER A 19 10.65 -9.47 1.84
N LEU A 20 9.44 -9.12 2.29
CA LEU A 20 8.44 -8.44 1.49
C LEU A 20 7.75 -7.36 2.33
N GLY A 21 8.39 -6.19 2.40
CA GLY A 21 7.86 -5.03 3.10
C GLY A 21 6.66 -4.45 2.35
N GLU A 22 5.53 -4.32 3.01
CA GLU A 22 4.26 -3.91 2.38
C GLU A 22 3.36 -3.14 3.36
N SER A 23 2.30 -2.57 2.81
CA SER A 23 1.25 -1.86 3.56
C SER A 23 1.79 -0.84 4.59
N PRO A 24 2.76 0.05 4.24
CA PRO A 24 3.14 1.13 5.12
C PRO A 24 1.96 2.09 5.35
N ARG A 25 1.73 2.46 6.60
CA ARG A 25 0.66 3.38 7.04
C ARG A 25 1.25 4.35 8.06
N TYR A 26 0.81 5.61 8.03
CA TYR A 26 1.10 6.57 9.08
C TYR A 26 -0.18 6.93 9.83
N ALA A 27 -0.22 6.62 11.13
CA ALA A 27 -1.40 6.84 11.96
C ALA A 27 -0.99 7.06 13.40
N HIS A 28 -1.76 7.89 14.13
CA HIS A 28 -1.58 8.11 15.56
C HIS A 28 -0.14 8.53 15.95
N GLY A 29 0.52 9.28 15.07
CA GLY A 29 1.89 9.76 15.28
C GLY A 29 2.98 8.70 15.07
N GLY A 30 2.68 7.57 14.43
CA GLY A 30 3.62 6.48 14.21
C GLY A 30 3.43 5.75 12.88
N TRP A 31 4.31 4.81 12.60
CA TRP A 31 4.34 4.03 11.36
C TRP A 31 3.95 2.58 11.61
N ILE A 32 3.22 1.99 10.67
CA ILE A 32 2.83 0.57 10.68
C ILE A 32 3.20 0.00 9.32
N TRP A 33 3.75 -1.21 9.27
CA TRP A 33 3.95 -1.95 8.02
C TRP A 33 4.00 -3.46 8.30
N VAL A 34 3.96 -4.26 7.25
CA VAL A 34 4.06 -5.72 7.35
C VAL A 34 5.28 -6.23 6.58
N ASP A 35 5.83 -7.35 7.06
CA ASP A 35 6.61 -8.26 6.23
C ASP A 35 5.75 -9.50 5.97
N ILE A 36 5.22 -9.56 4.75
CA ILE A 36 4.23 -10.59 4.37
C ILE A 36 4.83 -11.98 4.51
N ASN A 37 6.03 -12.20 3.95
CA ASN A 37 6.67 -13.51 3.90
C ASN A 37 7.09 -14.00 5.29
N GLN A 38 7.48 -13.07 6.17
CA GLN A 38 7.90 -13.39 7.54
C GLN A 38 6.72 -13.40 8.54
N ARG A 39 5.50 -13.09 8.09
CA ARG A 39 4.30 -12.95 8.93
C ARG A 39 4.54 -12.05 10.13
N LYS A 40 5.11 -10.87 9.88
CA LYS A 40 5.38 -9.87 10.92
C LYS A 40 4.63 -8.58 10.63
N LEU A 41 4.10 -7.97 11.69
CA LEU A 41 3.64 -6.59 11.69
C LEU A 41 4.59 -5.78 12.56
N TYR A 42 5.01 -4.64 12.04
CA TYR A 42 5.86 -3.70 12.74
C TYR A 42 5.07 -2.44 13.06
N ARG A 43 5.21 -1.93 14.28
CA ARG A 43 4.62 -0.67 14.72
C ARG A 43 5.71 0.18 15.36
N LEU A 44 6.09 1.24 14.68
CA LEU A 44 7.00 2.26 15.20
C LEU A 44 6.17 3.38 15.84
N ASN A 45 6.14 3.44 17.16
CA ASN A 45 5.43 4.47 17.93
C ASN A 45 6.24 5.78 18.00
N GLN A 46 6.65 6.28 16.84
CA GLN A 46 7.46 7.49 16.71
C GLN A 46 7.21 8.14 15.35
N ALA A 47 7.06 9.48 15.33
CA ALA A 47 6.72 10.20 14.11
C ALA A 47 7.91 10.32 13.16
N ASP A 48 9.10 10.61 13.68
CA ASP A 48 10.34 10.74 12.92
C ASP A 48 11.01 9.35 12.75
N PRO A 49 10.96 8.71 11.57
CA PRO A 49 11.56 7.40 11.36
C PRO A 49 13.09 7.46 11.24
N PHE A 50 13.69 8.63 10.97
CA PHE A 50 15.15 8.79 10.85
C PHE A 50 15.87 8.62 12.19
N LYS A 51 15.15 8.83 13.30
CA LYS A 51 15.65 8.68 14.67
C LYS A 51 15.02 7.50 15.39
N ALA A 52 14.54 6.50 14.66
CA ALA A 52 13.84 5.36 15.22
C ALA A 52 14.66 4.72 16.35
N LYS A 53 14.03 4.50 17.49
CA LYS A 53 14.63 3.82 18.64
C LYS A 53 14.01 2.44 18.83
N SER A 54 14.79 1.47 19.27
CA SER A 54 14.32 0.09 19.41
C SER A 54 13.20 -0.06 20.43
N GLU A 55 13.20 0.73 21.50
CA GLU A 55 12.12 0.75 22.51
C GLU A 55 10.77 1.24 21.96
N ASN A 56 10.78 1.99 20.85
CA ASN A 56 9.57 2.49 20.19
C ASN A 56 9.06 1.53 19.11
N LEU A 57 9.82 0.48 18.78
CA LEU A 57 9.47 -0.49 17.76
C LEU A 57 8.86 -1.75 18.38
N GLN A 58 7.58 -1.98 18.07
CA GLN A 58 6.90 -3.23 18.38
C GLN A 58 6.93 -4.15 17.15
N VAL A 59 7.12 -5.44 17.40
CA VAL A 59 7.08 -6.49 16.38
C VAL A 59 6.09 -7.55 16.83
N LEU A 60 5.08 -7.82 16.02
CA LEU A 60 4.03 -8.80 16.29
C LEU A 60 4.10 -9.92 15.24
N HIS A 61 3.98 -11.16 15.70
CA HIS A 61 3.78 -12.30 14.81
C HIS A 61 2.31 -12.38 14.40
N MET A 62 2.08 -12.47 13.09
CA MET A 62 0.74 -12.50 12.52
C MET A 62 0.22 -13.95 12.42
N PRO A 63 -1.09 -14.18 12.65
CA PRO A 63 -1.69 -15.52 12.57
C PRO A 63 -1.81 -16.05 11.14
N ASP A 64 -1.56 -15.20 10.15
CA ASP A 64 -1.83 -15.42 8.74
C ASP A 64 -0.73 -14.74 7.90
N GLU A 65 -0.70 -15.04 6.60
CA GLU A 65 0.05 -14.26 5.63
C GLU A 65 -0.75 -12.97 5.40
N ILE A 66 -0.39 -11.89 6.10
CA ILE A 66 -1.13 -10.62 6.07
C ILE A 66 -0.52 -9.71 5.00
N GLY A 67 -1.32 -9.34 4.00
CA GLY A 67 -0.91 -8.40 2.95
C GLY A 67 -1.22 -6.95 3.26
N CYS A 68 -2.31 -6.72 3.99
CA CYS A 68 -2.82 -5.38 4.25
C CYS A 68 -3.10 -5.21 5.75
N VAL A 69 -2.68 -4.08 6.29
CA VAL A 69 -3.06 -3.60 7.61
C VAL A 69 -3.69 -2.22 7.52
N LEU A 70 -4.79 -2.02 8.23
CA LEU A 70 -5.54 -0.77 8.26
C LEU A 70 -5.66 -0.26 9.70
N PRO A 71 -5.19 0.96 9.98
CA PRO A 71 -5.47 1.60 11.26
C PRO A 71 -6.94 1.96 11.37
N THR A 72 -7.45 1.94 12.60
CA THR A 72 -8.79 2.45 12.92
C THR A 72 -8.68 3.76 13.70
N ALA A 73 -9.82 4.43 13.93
CA ALA A 73 -9.87 5.63 14.76
C ALA A 73 -9.44 5.34 16.21
N ASN A 74 -9.57 4.09 16.67
CA ASN A 74 -8.97 3.66 17.92
C ASN A 74 -7.50 3.30 17.69
N ARG A 75 -6.60 4.00 18.39
CA ARG A 75 -5.15 3.82 18.30
C ARG A 75 -4.68 2.39 18.54
N ASP A 76 -5.39 1.63 19.35
CA ASP A 76 -4.98 0.28 19.76
C ASP A 76 -5.72 -0.83 19.00
N THR A 77 -6.51 -0.46 17.99
CA THR A 77 -7.23 -1.39 17.13
C THR A 77 -6.74 -1.28 15.69
N LEU A 78 -6.28 -2.39 15.13
CA LEU A 78 -5.91 -2.54 13.71
C LEU A 78 -6.76 -3.63 13.06
N ILE A 79 -6.97 -3.51 11.75
CA ILE A 79 -7.54 -4.58 10.92
C ILE A 79 -6.42 -5.16 10.07
N ALA A 80 -6.25 -6.47 10.11
CA ALA A 80 -5.25 -7.20 9.34
C ALA A 80 -5.93 -8.18 8.37
N LEU A 81 -5.60 -8.12 7.07
CA LEU A 81 -6.24 -8.91 6.03
C LEU A 81 -5.22 -9.85 5.36
N GLY A 82 -5.55 -11.15 5.33
CA GLY A 82 -4.68 -12.23 4.83
C GLY A 82 -5.41 -13.32 4.05
N ARG A 83 -4.87 -14.55 4.07
CA ARG A 83 -5.45 -15.70 3.33
C ARG A 83 -6.79 -16.12 3.92
N GLN A 84 -6.86 -16.20 5.23
CA GLN A 84 -8.03 -16.69 5.95
C GLN A 84 -9.11 -15.63 6.13
N GLY A 85 -8.81 -14.37 5.79
CA GLY A 85 -9.76 -13.27 5.79
C GLY A 85 -9.29 -12.09 6.63
N ALA A 86 -10.20 -11.48 7.39
CA ALA A 86 -9.91 -10.30 8.20
C ALA A 86 -9.83 -10.63 9.69
N TRP A 87 -8.82 -10.07 10.34
CA TRP A 87 -8.52 -10.18 11.75
C TRP A 87 -8.60 -8.79 12.40
N LEU A 88 -9.20 -8.71 13.57
CA LEU A 88 -9.13 -7.53 14.43
C LEU A 88 -7.99 -7.74 15.44
N LEU A 89 -7.04 -6.81 15.46
CA LEU A 89 -5.95 -6.78 16.43
C LEU A 89 -6.27 -5.74 17.49
N GLU A 90 -6.45 -6.18 18.74
CA GLU A 90 -6.68 -5.32 19.89
C GLU A 90 -5.79 -5.77 21.04
N GLN A 91 -5.02 -4.85 21.63
CA GLN A 91 -4.16 -5.14 22.79
C GLN A 91 -3.21 -6.34 22.59
N GLY A 92 -2.74 -6.56 21.35
CA GLY A 92 -1.86 -7.69 21.01
C GLY A 92 -2.58 -9.02 20.73
N VAL A 93 -3.93 -9.05 20.81
CA VAL A 93 -4.74 -10.23 20.54
C VAL A 93 -5.38 -10.13 19.17
N PHE A 94 -5.23 -11.19 18.37
CA PHE A 94 -5.89 -11.31 17.07
C PHE A 94 -7.19 -12.10 17.18
N THR A 95 -8.30 -11.47 16.75
CA THR A 95 -9.62 -12.10 16.65
C THR A 95 -10.01 -12.23 15.19
N HIS A 96 -10.27 -13.44 14.71
CA HIS A 96 -10.80 -13.64 13.35
C HIS A 96 -12.24 -13.14 13.27
N LYS A 97 -12.54 -12.25 12.31
CA LYS A 97 -13.85 -11.57 12.20
C LYS A 97 -14.60 -11.92 10.93
N LEU A 98 -13.89 -12.12 9.83
CA LEU A 98 -14.48 -12.39 8.52
C LEU A 98 -13.63 -13.41 7.77
N SER A 99 -14.27 -14.47 7.26
CA SER A 99 -13.62 -15.42 6.36
C SER A 99 -13.36 -14.81 4.98
N SER A 100 -12.31 -15.24 4.30
CA SER A 100 -12.05 -14.81 2.92
C SER A 100 -13.16 -15.27 1.97
N PRO A 101 -13.52 -14.47 0.94
CA PRO A 101 -14.54 -14.81 -0.04
C PRO A 101 -14.01 -15.70 -1.19
N PHE A 102 -12.86 -16.36 -0.99
CA PHE A 102 -12.12 -17.10 -2.02
C PHE A 102 -11.47 -18.36 -1.43
N ASP A 103 -10.89 -19.19 -2.30
CA ASP A 103 -10.08 -20.36 -1.88
C ASP A 103 -8.75 -19.89 -1.28
N ALA A 104 -8.67 -19.90 0.05
CA ALA A 104 -7.51 -19.46 0.83
C ALA A 104 -6.25 -20.32 0.60
N THR A 105 -6.31 -21.40 -0.20
CA THR A 105 -5.12 -22.16 -0.65
C THR A 105 -4.50 -21.60 -1.93
N LYS A 106 -5.25 -20.80 -2.70
CA LYS A 106 -4.84 -20.25 -4.00
C LYS A 106 -4.75 -18.73 -4.03
N HIS A 107 -5.44 -18.06 -3.12
CA HIS A 107 -5.57 -16.62 -3.09
C HIS A 107 -5.26 -16.06 -1.71
N ARG A 108 -4.95 -14.75 -1.70
CA ARG A 108 -4.72 -13.97 -0.49
C ARG A 108 -5.21 -12.54 -0.69
N PHE A 109 -5.72 -11.91 0.37
CA PHE A 109 -5.87 -10.45 0.39
C PHE A 109 -4.49 -9.77 0.28
N ASN A 110 -4.32 -8.86 -0.68
CA ASN A 110 -3.03 -8.27 -1.01
C ASN A 110 -2.91 -6.81 -0.55
N ASP A 111 -3.29 -5.85 -1.39
CA ASP A 111 -3.27 -4.43 -1.07
C ASP A 111 -4.69 -3.91 -0.83
N GLY A 112 -4.82 -2.99 0.11
CA GLY A 112 -6.12 -2.49 0.52
C GLY A 112 -6.01 -1.19 1.29
N ARG A 113 -7.13 -0.50 1.36
CA ARG A 113 -7.22 0.83 1.96
C ARG A 113 -8.62 1.06 2.50
N ALA A 114 -8.73 1.87 3.54
CA ALA A 114 -10.01 2.45 3.89
C ALA A 114 -10.33 3.58 2.92
N ASP A 115 -11.57 3.64 2.44
CA ASP A 115 -12.03 4.85 1.73
C ASP A 115 -12.39 5.96 2.71
N PRO A 116 -12.70 7.19 2.25
CA PRO A 116 -13.02 8.31 3.14
C PRO A 116 -14.28 8.10 4.01
N ALA A 117 -15.14 7.13 3.67
CA ALA A 117 -16.30 6.74 4.47
C ALA A 117 -15.96 5.64 5.51
N GLY A 118 -14.72 5.15 5.53
CA GLY A 118 -14.22 4.12 6.43
C GLY A 118 -14.50 2.69 5.97
N ARG A 119 -15.03 2.48 4.75
CA ARG A 119 -15.23 1.13 4.21
C ARG A 119 -13.89 0.50 3.88
N ILE A 120 -13.80 -0.81 4.06
CA ILE A 120 -12.55 -1.56 3.89
C ILE A 120 -12.50 -2.07 2.46
N TRP A 121 -11.63 -1.50 1.63
CA TRP A 121 -11.39 -2.00 0.28
C TRP A 121 -10.14 -2.84 0.24
N ILE A 122 -10.21 -3.98 -0.43
CA ILE A 122 -9.12 -4.96 -0.41
C ILE A 122 -9.07 -5.73 -1.74
N SER A 123 -7.92 -5.67 -2.39
CA SER A 123 -7.62 -6.50 -3.54
C SER A 123 -7.14 -7.88 -3.11
N THR A 124 -7.19 -8.82 -4.04
CA THR A 124 -6.55 -10.11 -3.88
C THR A 124 -5.44 -10.31 -4.90
N LEU A 125 -4.64 -11.36 -4.66
CA LEU A 125 -3.81 -11.98 -5.67
C LEU A 125 -4.20 -13.44 -5.82
N VAL A 126 -3.85 -14.01 -6.98
CA VAL A 126 -3.85 -15.45 -7.21
C VAL A 126 -2.41 -15.94 -7.31
N ASP A 127 -2.07 -17.01 -6.59
CA ASP A 127 -0.71 -17.60 -6.60
C ASP A 127 -0.35 -18.10 -8.01
N ALA A 128 -1.32 -18.76 -8.63
CA ALA A 128 -1.26 -19.16 -10.03
C ALA A 128 -1.42 -17.93 -10.93
N ARG A 129 -0.46 -17.68 -11.81
CA ARG A 129 -0.51 -16.51 -12.71
C ARG A 129 -1.71 -16.52 -13.67
N THR A 130 -2.30 -17.69 -13.91
CA THR A 130 -3.45 -17.90 -14.78
C THR A 130 -4.31 -19.04 -14.23
N PRO A 131 -5.66 -18.97 -14.35
CA PRO A 131 -6.44 -17.86 -14.88
C PRO A 131 -6.51 -16.66 -13.92
N ALA A 132 -6.79 -15.47 -14.47
CA ALA A 132 -7.02 -14.24 -13.69
C ALA A 132 -8.29 -14.40 -12.85
N THR A 133 -8.12 -14.70 -11.57
CA THR A 133 -9.22 -15.01 -10.62
C THR A 133 -9.10 -14.19 -9.34
N ALA A 134 -8.16 -13.24 -9.30
CA ALA A 134 -8.11 -12.26 -8.25
C ALA A 134 -9.15 -11.16 -8.51
N ALA A 135 -9.41 -10.33 -7.51
CA ALA A 135 -10.48 -9.35 -7.55
C ALA A 135 -10.27 -8.22 -6.53
N LEU A 136 -11.00 -7.12 -6.71
CA LEU A 136 -11.20 -6.08 -5.71
C LEU A 136 -12.53 -6.31 -4.99
N TYR A 137 -12.49 -6.28 -3.67
CA TYR A 137 -13.65 -6.34 -2.80
C TYR A 137 -13.79 -5.06 -1.96
N CYS A 138 -15.02 -4.77 -1.56
CA CYS A 138 -15.34 -3.81 -0.51
C CYS A 138 -16.05 -4.56 0.62
N ILE A 139 -15.48 -4.53 1.82
CA ILE A 139 -16.04 -5.13 3.02
C ILE A 139 -16.89 -4.09 3.74
N GLU A 140 -18.17 -4.41 3.87
CA GLU A 140 -19.17 -3.61 4.58
C GLU A 140 -20.22 -4.54 5.19
N SER A 141 -20.65 -4.25 6.41
CA SER A 141 -21.72 -4.99 7.11
C SER A 141 -21.47 -6.51 7.18
N GLY A 142 -20.22 -6.91 7.44
CA GLY A 142 -19.81 -8.31 7.55
C GLY A 142 -19.74 -9.06 6.22
N LEU A 143 -19.79 -8.36 5.07
CA LEU A 143 -19.79 -8.98 3.75
C LEU A 143 -18.71 -8.38 2.86
N ALA A 144 -17.90 -9.24 2.22
CA ALA A 144 -16.98 -8.84 1.16
C ALA A 144 -17.72 -8.80 -0.19
N GLN A 145 -18.13 -7.61 -0.61
CA GLN A 145 -18.80 -7.40 -1.90
C GLN A 145 -17.77 -7.32 -3.02
N LEU A 146 -17.94 -8.12 -4.08
CA LEU A 146 -17.12 -8.04 -5.28
C LEU A 146 -17.35 -6.71 -6.01
N LYS A 147 -16.26 -6.01 -6.37
CA LYS A 147 -16.31 -4.71 -7.06
C LYS A 147 -15.66 -4.77 -8.44
N ILE A 148 -14.50 -5.41 -8.55
CA ILE A 148 -13.80 -5.61 -9.83
C ILE A 148 -13.32 -7.06 -9.91
N PRO A 149 -13.80 -7.87 -10.87
CA PRO A 149 -13.33 -9.24 -11.09
C PRO A 149 -12.06 -9.28 -11.95
N ASP A 150 -11.58 -10.49 -12.23
CA ASP A 150 -10.61 -10.81 -13.28
C ASP A 150 -9.26 -10.08 -13.18
N LEU A 151 -8.82 -9.80 -11.96
CA LEU A 151 -7.46 -9.36 -11.67
C LEU A 151 -6.51 -10.57 -11.59
N ILE A 152 -5.21 -10.31 -11.67
CA ILE A 152 -4.17 -11.29 -11.34
C ILE A 152 -3.49 -10.92 -10.02
N VAL A 153 -3.01 -9.68 -9.89
CA VAL A 153 -2.42 -9.14 -8.65
C VAL A 153 -2.90 -7.69 -8.52
N GLY A 154 -3.99 -7.48 -7.79
CA GLY A 154 -4.50 -6.13 -7.55
C GLY A 154 -3.63 -5.38 -6.55
N ASN A 155 -3.30 -4.13 -6.87
CA ASN A 155 -2.40 -3.29 -6.09
C ASN A 155 -2.72 -1.80 -6.31
N GLY A 156 -2.01 -0.92 -5.61
CA GLY A 156 -2.06 0.52 -5.86
C GLY A 156 -3.42 1.15 -5.57
N LEU A 157 -4.23 0.53 -4.70
CA LEU A 157 -5.54 1.10 -4.40
C LEU A 157 -5.39 2.38 -3.60
N ALA A 158 -5.89 3.49 -4.15
CA ALA A 158 -5.93 4.75 -3.45
C ALA A 158 -7.12 5.62 -3.87
N PHE A 159 -7.60 6.44 -2.94
CA PHE A 159 -8.73 7.36 -3.13
C PHE A 159 -8.23 8.80 -3.06
N SER A 160 -8.72 9.64 -3.97
CA SER A 160 -8.42 11.08 -3.97
C SER A 160 -8.88 11.73 -2.66
N PRO A 161 -8.21 12.79 -2.18
CA PRO A 161 -8.61 13.51 -0.95
C PRO A 161 -10.07 14.00 -0.96
N GLN A 162 -10.58 14.37 -2.14
CA GLN A 162 -11.95 14.86 -2.33
C GLN A 162 -12.99 13.73 -2.42
N GLY A 163 -12.56 12.46 -2.41
CA GLY A 163 -13.46 11.30 -2.53
C GLY A 163 -14.16 11.19 -3.89
N THR A 164 -13.56 11.75 -4.95
CA THR A 164 -14.13 11.83 -6.31
C THR A 164 -13.49 10.88 -7.32
N SER A 165 -12.27 10.43 -7.04
CA SER A 165 -11.52 9.51 -7.90
C SER A 165 -10.92 8.37 -7.09
N ALA A 166 -10.85 7.18 -7.70
CA ALA A 166 -10.10 6.04 -7.17
C ALA A 166 -9.16 5.49 -8.25
N PHE A 167 -8.03 4.97 -7.82
CA PHE A 167 -7.01 4.38 -8.69
C PHE A 167 -6.74 2.96 -8.22
N LEU A 168 -6.48 2.06 -9.17
CA LEU A 168 -6.09 0.67 -8.94
C LEU A 168 -5.09 0.28 -10.02
N CYS A 169 -4.13 -0.56 -9.69
CA CYS A 169 -3.28 -1.21 -10.66
C CYS A 169 -3.43 -2.73 -10.60
N ASP A 170 -3.08 -3.38 -11.70
CA ASP A 170 -2.80 -4.81 -11.70
C ASP A 170 -1.35 -5.00 -12.11
N THR A 171 -0.56 -5.50 -11.15
CA THR A 171 0.89 -5.64 -11.28
C THR A 171 1.26 -6.59 -12.43
N ARG A 172 0.46 -7.62 -12.72
CA ARG A 172 0.77 -8.61 -13.77
C ARG A 172 0.16 -8.25 -15.12
N HIS A 173 -1.00 -7.59 -15.13
CA HIS A 173 -1.51 -6.94 -16.34
C HIS A 173 -0.72 -5.68 -16.71
N LYS A 174 0.16 -5.20 -15.83
CA LYS A 174 1.05 -4.05 -16.03
C LYS A 174 0.27 -2.79 -16.44
N CYS A 175 -0.82 -2.50 -15.75
CA CYS A 175 -1.63 -1.33 -16.05
C CYS A 175 -2.13 -0.64 -14.78
N ILE A 176 -2.50 0.62 -14.95
CA ILE A 176 -3.15 1.44 -13.93
C ILE A 176 -4.48 1.93 -14.51
N TRP A 177 -5.53 1.80 -13.71
CA TRP A 177 -6.84 2.34 -13.98
C TRP A 177 -7.17 3.49 -13.03
N ARG A 178 -7.92 4.45 -13.57
CA ARG A 178 -8.63 5.47 -12.82
C ARG A 178 -10.13 5.22 -12.93
N PHE A 179 -10.85 5.48 -11.86
CA PHE A 179 -12.31 5.43 -11.77
C PHE A 179 -12.83 6.76 -11.24
N ASP A 180 -14.03 7.13 -11.66
CA ASP A 180 -14.83 8.08 -10.90
C ASP A 180 -15.38 7.34 -9.68
N PHE A 181 -15.23 7.94 -8.50
CA PHE A 181 -15.62 7.36 -7.22
C PHE A 181 -16.69 8.23 -6.56
N ASP A 182 -17.79 7.60 -6.16
CA ASP A 182 -18.81 8.24 -5.34
C ASP A 182 -18.61 7.80 -3.89
N CYS A 183 -18.03 8.69 -3.07
CA CYS A 183 -17.78 8.41 -1.66
C CYS A 183 -19.06 8.05 -0.88
N SER A 184 -20.22 8.62 -1.25
CA SER A 184 -21.47 8.39 -0.53
C SER A 184 -22.00 6.97 -0.71
N THR A 185 -21.81 6.37 -1.90
CA THR A 185 -22.33 5.05 -2.25
C THR A 185 -21.25 3.97 -2.32
N GLY A 186 -19.98 4.36 -2.48
CA GLY A 186 -18.86 3.44 -2.70
C GLY A 186 -18.85 2.85 -4.09
N ASN A 187 -19.48 3.55 -5.03
CA ASN A 187 -19.54 3.10 -6.41
C ASN A 187 -18.29 3.52 -7.18
N LEU A 188 -17.79 2.62 -8.01
CA LEU A 188 -16.74 2.89 -9.00
C LEU A 188 -17.37 2.90 -10.38
N SER A 189 -17.07 3.92 -11.17
CA SER A 189 -17.61 4.05 -12.54
C SER A 189 -16.57 4.63 -13.50
N ASN A 190 -16.88 4.62 -14.80
CA ASN A 190 -16.07 5.26 -15.84
C ASN A 190 -14.59 4.85 -15.81
N ALA A 191 -14.33 3.54 -15.66
CA ALA A 191 -12.98 3.00 -15.65
C ALA A 191 -12.18 3.41 -16.89
N ARG A 192 -10.99 3.97 -16.70
CA ARG A 192 -10.05 4.30 -17.79
C ARG A 192 -8.66 3.79 -17.47
N THR A 193 -8.04 3.10 -18.42
CA THR A 193 -6.61 2.80 -18.35
C THR A 193 -5.82 4.08 -18.57
N ILE A 194 -5.02 4.49 -17.59
CA ILE A 194 -4.20 5.70 -17.67
C ILE A 194 -2.75 5.40 -18.03
N LYS A 195 -2.31 4.16 -17.78
CA LYS A 195 -0.95 3.70 -18.08
C LYS A 195 -0.94 2.20 -18.34
N HIS A 196 -0.16 1.79 -19.34
CA HIS A 196 0.22 0.40 -19.59
C HIS A 196 1.74 0.33 -19.74
N TYR A 197 2.39 -0.65 -19.11
CA TYR A 197 3.84 -0.82 -19.15
C TYR A 197 4.18 -2.00 -20.08
N THR A 198 4.66 -1.69 -21.28
CA THR A 198 4.93 -2.68 -22.32
C THR A 198 6.34 -3.26 -22.25
N GLU A 199 7.31 -2.53 -21.71
CA GLU A 199 8.73 -2.86 -21.80
C GLU A 199 9.32 -3.33 -20.47
N GLY A 200 10.31 -4.23 -20.58
CA GLY A 200 11.08 -4.72 -19.44
C GLY A 200 10.24 -5.43 -18.39
N THR A 201 10.71 -5.41 -17.15
CA THR A 201 10.06 -6.09 -16.02
C THR A 201 9.34 -5.13 -15.06
N ALA A 202 9.51 -3.82 -15.28
CA ALA A 202 8.86 -2.76 -14.54
C ALA A 202 7.33 -2.89 -14.56
N ARG A 203 6.72 -2.75 -13.39
CA ARG A 203 5.28 -2.92 -13.19
C ARG A 203 4.78 -2.15 -11.97
N PRO A 204 3.53 -1.69 -11.96
CA PRO A 204 3.00 -0.92 -10.85
C PRO A 204 2.72 -1.82 -9.63
N ASP A 205 2.84 -1.26 -8.44
CA ASP A 205 2.61 -1.92 -7.16
C ASP A 205 1.75 -1.02 -6.25
N GLY A 206 2.02 -0.95 -4.95
CA GLY A 206 1.34 -0.10 -3.99
C GLY A 206 1.44 1.41 -4.28
N ALA A 207 0.46 2.15 -3.73
CA ALA A 207 0.29 3.57 -4.00
C ALA A 207 -0.36 4.36 -2.84
N CYS A 208 -0.27 5.68 -2.92
CA CYS A 208 -0.97 6.63 -2.06
C CYS A 208 -1.33 7.93 -2.80
N PHE A 209 -2.17 8.76 -2.19
CA PHE A 209 -2.42 10.13 -2.63
C PHE A 209 -1.66 11.13 -1.77
N ALA A 210 -1.17 12.20 -2.41
CA ALA A 210 -0.71 13.41 -1.73
C ALA A 210 -1.86 14.43 -1.59
N ASP A 211 -1.68 15.41 -0.72
CA ASP A 211 -2.64 16.50 -0.45
C ASP A 211 -2.94 17.37 -1.68
N ASP A 212 -2.00 17.45 -2.63
CA ASP A 212 -2.17 18.18 -3.88
C ASP A 212 -3.05 17.42 -4.91
N GLY A 213 -3.63 16.29 -4.52
CA GLY A 213 -4.46 15.45 -5.37
C GLY A 213 -3.66 14.57 -6.34
N SER A 214 -2.34 14.48 -6.19
CA SER A 214 -1.53 13.59 -7.02
C SER A 214 -1.51 12.16 -6.48
N TYR A 215 -1.62 11.19 -7.39
CA TYR A 215 -1.48 9.76 -7.13
C TYR A 215 -0.02 9.34 -7.32
N TRP A 216 0.55 8.67 -6.32
CA TRP A 216 1.94 8.20 -6.29
C TRP A 216 1.97 6.68 -6.24
N VAL A 217 2.61 6.06 -7.22
CA VAL A 217 2.69 4.60 -7.33
C VAL A 217 4.14 4.13 -7.38
N ALA A 218 4.44 3.07 -6.64
CA ALA A 218 5.72 2.39 -6.75
C ALA A 218 5.78 1.56 -8.04
N ILE A 219 6.92 1.64 -8.73
CA ILE A 219 7.18 0.80 -9.89
C ILE A 219 8.18 -0.29 -9.49
N LEU A 220 7.64 -1.46 -9.18
CA LEU A 220 8.39 -2.66 -8.86
C LEU A 220 9.31 -3.02 -10.03
N GLU A 221 10.59 -3.29 -9.73
CA GLU A 221 11.67 -3.53 -10.71
C GLU A 221 11.92 -2.33 -11.64
N GLY A 222 11.51 -1.13 -11.22
CA GLY A 222 11.59 0.10 -12.00
C GLY A 222 12.48 1.21 -11.41
N TYR A 223 13.03 1.05 -10.21
CA TYR A 223 13.85 2.05 -9.49
C TYR A 223 13.23 3.44 -9.41
N ARG A 224 11.90 3.52 -9.36
CA ARG A 224 11.19 4.80 -9.32
C ARG A 224 9.80 4.71 -8.69
N LEU A 225 9.33 5.88 -8.28
CA LEU A 225 7.91 6.18 -8.15
C LEU A 225 7.46 6.92 -9.41
N GLU A 226 6.19 6.78 -9.76
CA GLU A 226 5.53 7.62 -10.78
C GLU A 226 4.39 8.40 -10.14
N ARG A 227 4.23 9.64 -10.60
CA ARG A 227 3.23 10.58 -10.09
C ARG A 227 2.25 10.95 -11.19
N PHE A 228 0.97 10.87 -10.88
CA PHE A 228 -0.12 11.19 -11.80
C PHE A 228 -1.03 12.25 -11.19
N SER A 229 -1.65 13.10 -12.01
CA SER A 229 -2.72 13.97 -11.55
C SER A 229 -3.95 13.15 -11.17
N GLU A 230 -4.88 13.74 -10.43
CA GLU A 230 -6.17 13.10 -10.14
C GLU A 230 -6.93 12.69 -11.40
N ARG A 231 -6.68 13.37 -12.53
CA ARG A 231 -7.25 13.03 -13.86
C ARG A 231 -6.54 11.87 -14.56
N GLY A 232 -5.42 11.39 -14.01
CA GLY A 232 -4.63 10.30 -14.57
C GLY A 232 -3.55 10.75 -15.55
N GLU A 233 -3.23 12.04 -15.62
CA GLU A 233 -2.15 12.54 -16.48
C GLU A 233 -0.80 12.31 -15.80
N PHE A 234 0.17 11.78 -16.54
CA PHE A 234 1.53 11.60 -16.00
C PHE A 234 2.17 12.96 -15.69
N ILE A 235 2.66 13.13 -14.47
CA ILE A 235 3.35 14.34 -14.02
C ILE A 235 4.86 14.16 -14.11
N GLU A 236 5.39 13.16 -13.39
CA GLU A 236 6.83 12.95 -13.29
C GLU A 236 7.17 11.54 -12.82
N SER A 237 8.45 11.18 -13.01
CA SER A 237 9.04 9.99 -12.41
C SER A 237 10.18 10.38 -11.48
N ILE A 238 10.18 9.77 -10.30
CA ILE A 238 11.06 10.11 -9.19
C ILE A 238 11.92 8.88 -8.91
N SER A 239 13.24 8.99 -9.10
CA SER A 239 14.13 7.86 -8.88
C SER A 239 14.18 7.48 -7.40
N VAL A 240 14.18 6.19 -7.13
CA VAL A 240 14.44 5.61 -5.81
C VAL A 240 15.64 4.66 -5.89
N PRO A 241 16.41 4.50 -4.81
CA PRO A 241 17.54 3.58 -4.77
C PRO A 241 17.15 2.11 -4.61
N LEU A 242 15.85 1.83 -4.48
CA LEU A 242 15.31 0.48 -4.34
C LEU A 242 15.02 -0.12 -5.70
N ALA A 243 15.48 -1.34 -5.97
CA ALA A 243 15.15 -2.03 -7.22
C ALA A 243 13.68 -2.45 -7.25
N LYS A 244 13.17 -2.91 -6.12
CA LYS A 244 11.82 -3.47 -5.97
C LYS A 244 10.99 -2.66 -4.95
N PRO A 245 10.77 -1.34 -5.15
CA PRO A 245 9.91 -0.57 -4.27
C PRO A 245 8.49 -1.13 -4.36
N THR A 246 7.82 -1.29 -3.22
CA THR A 246 6.49 -1.90 -3.13
C THR A 246 5.41 -0.87 -2.86
N MET A 247 5.59 0.07 -1.93
CA MET A 247 4.55 1.06 -1.64
C MET A 247 5.11 2.36 -1.04
N PRO A 248 4.69 3.54 -1.55
CA PRO A 248 4.94 4.82 -0.91
C PRO A 248 3.89 5.12 0.17
N CYS A 249 4.30 5.74 1.27
CA CYS A 249 3.43 6.26 2.33
C CYS A 249 3.96 7.59 2.84
N PHE A 250 3.12 8.60 2.88
CA PHE A 250 3.45 9.86 3.52
C PHE A 250 3.15 9.83 5.02
N GLY A 251 3.86 10.65 5.79
CA GLY A 251 3.68 10.76 7.23
C GLY A 251 4.63 11.77 7.89
N GLY A 252 4.90 11.55 9.16
CA GLY A 252 5.62 12.50 10.01
C GLY A 252 4.74 13.65 10.51
N GLU A 253 5.23 14.41 11.49
CA GLU A 253 4.44 15.45 12.17
C GLU A 253 3.93 16.54 11.21
N GLN A 254 4.69 16.84 10.16
CA GLN A 254 4.34 17.84 9.15
C GLN A 254 3.71 17.22 7.89
N GLY A 255 3.52 15.90 7.85
CA GLY A 255 3.00 15.14 6.71
C GLY A 255 3.95 15.07 5.51
N ASN A 256 5.21 15.50 5.65
CA ASN A 256 6.15 15.70 4.55
C ASN A 256 7.25 14.64 4.46
N ILE A 257 7.20 13.59 5.27
CA ILE A 257 8.11 12.44 5.17
C ILE A 257 7.48 11.43 4.22
N LEU A 258 8.18 11.08 3.15
CA LEU A 258 7.80 10.01 2.23
C LEU A 258 8.61 8.77 2.56
N LEU A 259 7.96 7.75 3.11
CA LEU A 259 8.53 6.42 3.36
C LEU A 259 8.19 5.50 2.18
N VAL A 260 9.13 4.64 1.79
CA VAL A 260 8.93 3.64 0.74
C VAL A 260 9.40 2.28 1.26
N THR A 261 8.52 1.28 1.21
CA THR A 261 8.85 -0.13 1.46
C THR A 261 9.38 -0.79 0.19
N SER A 262 10.08 -1.92 0.34
CA SER A 262 10.48 -2.76 -0.79
C SER A 262 10.42 -4.26 -0.51
N ALA A 263 10.41 -5.02 -1.60
CA ALA A 263 10.68 -6.45 -1.59
C ALA A 263 12.19 -6.73 -1.64
N GLN A 264 12.57 -7.92 -1.17
CA GLN A 264 13.93 -8.41 -1.23
C GLN A 264 14.43 -8.52 -2.68
N THR A 265 15.65 -8.02 -2.89
CA THR A 265 16.34 -8.05 -4.18
C THR A 265 17.10 -9.35 -4.41
N ASP A 266 17.61 -9.51 -5.62
CA ASP A 266 18.52 -10.58 -6.03
C ASP A 266 19.68 -9.96 -6.83
N ASP A 267 20.69 -10.76 -7.17
CA ASP A 267 21.90 -10.28 -7.86
C ASP A 267 21.64 -9.66 -9.24
N LYS A 268 20.48 -9.93 -9.86
CA LYS A 268 20.12 -9.35 -11.17
C LYS A 268 19.51 -7.97 -11.05
N LEU A 269 18.83 -7.70 -9.94
CA LEU A 269 18.17 -6.42 -9.65
C LEU A 269 18.51 -5.97 -8.23
N PRO A 270 19.79 -5.66 -7.93
CA PRO A 270 20.21 -5.18 -6.62
C PRO A 270 19.77 -3.73 -6.40
N ASN A 271 19.59 -3.35 -5.14
CA ASN A 271 19.45 -1.93 -4.78
C ASN A 271 20.70 -1.14 -5.20
N LYS A 272 20.56 0.18 -5.30
CA LYS A 272 21.70 1.06 -5.60
C LYS A 272 22.73 1.06 -4.46
N PRO A 273 24.01 1.39 -4.74
CA PRO A 273 25.04 1.45 -3.70
C PRO A 273 24.65 2.32 -2.50
N GLY A 274 24.92 1.83 -1.29
CA GLY A 274 24.51 2.45 -0.02
C GLY A 274 23.11 2.05 0.46
N PHE A 275 22.37 1.25 -0.32
CA PHE A 275 21.02 0.75 0.01
C PHE A 275 20.90 -0.77 -0.14
N GLU A 276 22.02 -1.49 -0.18
CA GLU A 276 22.09 -2.93 -0.49
C GLU A 276 21.18 -3.76 0.42
N ASN A 277 21.10 -3.41 1.69
CA ASN A 277 20.30 -4.11 2.70
C ASN A 277 19.02 -3.34 3.11
N ALA A 278 18.68 -2.25 2.41
CA ALA A 278 17.53 -1.43 2.75
C ALA A 278 16.23 -2.09 2.25
N SER A 279 15.28 -2.31 3.16
CA SER A 279 13.89 -2.66 2.83
C SER A 279 12.89 -1.54 3.11
N LEU A 280 13.34 -0.49 3.82
CA LEU A 280 12.61 0.75 4.03
C LEU A 280 13.57 1.92 3.83
N ILE A 281 13.14 2.89 3.05
CA ILE A 281 13.83 4.18 2.90
C ILE A 281 12.83 5.31 3.19
N ALA A 282 13.34 6.48 3.55
CA ALA A 282 12.52 7.68 3.59
C ALA A 282 13.28 8.92 3.13
N CYS A 283 12.56 9.97 2.78
CA CYS A 283 13.09 11.31 2.60
C CYS A 283 12.09 12.36 3.10
N GLU A 284 12.60 13.53 3.49
CA GLU A 284 11.77 14.72 3.61
C GLU A 284 11.50 15.29 2.22
N THR A 285 10.26 15.72 1.99
CA THR A 285 9.82 16.23 0.69
C THR A 285 9.13 17.57 0.86
N ARG A 286 8.96 18.31 -0.25
CA ARG A 286 8.08 19.49 -0.28
C ARG A 286 6.60 19.13 -0.39
N PHE A 287 6.30 17.87 -0.72
CA PHE A 287 4.94 17.36 -0.85
C PHE A 287 4.44 16.92 0.53
N LYS A 288 3.12 16.92 0.67
CA LYS A 288 2.47 16.43 1.88
C LYS A 288 1.53 15.29 1.55
N GLY A 289 1.47 14.32 2.45
CA GLY A 289 0.53 13.23 2.37
C GLY A 289 -0.88 13.65 2.67
N HIS A 290 -1.81 13.08 1.90
CA HIS A 290 -3.17 13.03 2.38
C HIS A 290 -3.25 12.11 3.60
N ALA A 291 -3.85 12.61 4.68
CA ALA A 291 -4.10 11.80 5.88
C ALA A 291 -4.96 10.60 5.49
N GLU A 292 -4.46 9.39 5.76
CA GLU A 292 -5.20 8.18 5.42
C GLU A 292 -6.51 8.11 6.22
N ALA A 293 -7.58 7.72 5.55
CA ALA A 293 -8.84 7.43 6.23
C ALA A 293 -8.68 6.24 7.17
N PHE A 294 -9.36 6.28 8.32
CA PHE A 294 -9.40 5.15 9.24
C PHE A 294 -10.44 4.12 8.78
N ALA A 295 -10.08 2.84 8.83
CA ALA A 295 -11.05 1.77 8.64
C ALA A 295 -12.03 1.74 9.81
N ASN A 296 -13.32 1.57 9.51
CA ASN A 296 -14.35 1.33 10.51
C ASN A 296 -14.48 -0.17 10.76
N ALA A 297 -13.99 -0.62 11.93
CA ALA A 297 -14.00 -2.03 12.32
C ALA A 297 -15.41 -2.65 12.38
N ARG A 298 -16.48 -1.85 12.49
CA ARG A 298 -17.87 -2.35 12.45
C ARG A 298 -18.23 -2.99 11.12
N HIS A 299 -17.51 -2.69 10.04
CA HIS A 299 -17.73 -3.33 8.75
C HIS A 299 -17.33 -4.80 8.72
N LEU A 300 -16.57 -5.30 9.70
CA LEU A 300 -16.18 -6.71 9.79
C LEU A 300 -17.28 -7.63 10.37
N GLY A 301 -18.40 -7.09 10.86
CA GLY A 301 -19.46 -7.86 11.52
C GLY A 301 -19.34 -7.85 13.04
#